data_AF-A0AAW6XZK0-F1
#
_entry.id   AF-A0AAW6XZK0-F1
#
_cell.length_a   1.000
_cell.length_b   1.000
_cell.length_c   1.000
_cell.angle_alpha   90.00
_cell.angle_beta   90.00
_cell.angle_gamma   90.00
#
_symmetry.space_group_name_H-M   'P 1'
#
loop_
_entity.id
_entity.type
_entity.pdbx_description
1 polymer ?
#
loop_
_entity_poly.entity_id
_entity_poly.type
_entity_poly.pdbx_seq_one_letter_code
_entity_poly.pdbx_strand_id
1 'polypeptide(L)'
;RVISDSEALAQANGVETIFETAGPAIAAIDSIRIERINRNLYTNALEHAEARPVKVSVACSKTAVAVRVRDWGVGMTDQVAAHVFDRFYRADPARARTTGGTGLGLAIAAEDAHIHNGLLTVIGCPQAGSAFMLVVPVKADVPISELPLQISDPELDRARAEWSRTHPEDITLGSVAADNGEQTVELLSADGTPSMYEADPENVSEGDYPEEQEER
;
A
#
# COMPACT_ATOMS: atom_id res chain seq x y z
N ARG A 1 16.84 6.52 9.32
CA ARG A 1 16.44 6.55 10.75
C ARG A 1 15.63 5.31 11.12
N VAL A 2 14.40 5.13 10.61
CA VAL A 2 13.53 3.98 10.96
C VAL A 2 14.23 2.61 10.86
N ILE A 3 14.95 2.36 9.76
CA ILE A 3 15.72 1.11 9.58
C ILE A 3 16.75 0.92 10.70
N SER A 4 17.57 1.95 10.96
CA SER A 4 18.58 1.93 12.01
C SER A 4 17.98 1.73 13.41
N ASP A 5 16.87 2.41 13.71
CA ASP A 5 16.17 2.29 15.00
C ASP A 5 15.58 0.89 15.24
N SER A 6 15.37 0.11 14.16
CA SER A 6 14.71 -1.20 14.19
C SER A 6 15.68 -2.35 13.90
N GLU A 7 16.99 -2.09 13.88
CA GLU A 7 18.02 -3.08 13.55
C GLU A 7 18.00 -4.29 14.51
N ALA A 8 17.81 -4.04 15.81
CA ALA A 8 17.69 -5.11 16.80
C ALA A 8 16.50 -6.04 16.54
N LEU A 9 15.37 -5.50 16.06
CA LEU A 9 14.20 -6.29 15.70
C LEU A 9 14.46 -7.10 14.42
N ALA A 10 15.08 -6.50 13.40
CA ALA A 10 15.45 -7.20 12.19
C ALA A 10 16.41 -8.38 12.48
N GLN A 11 17.42 -8.16 13.33
CA GLN A 11 18.34 -9.21 13.78
C GLN A 11 17.63 -10.30 14.58
N ALA A 12 16.73 -9.94 15.50
CA ALA A 12 15.96 -10.90 16.30
C ALA A 12 15.08 -11.80 15.42
N ASN A 13 14.55 -11.26 14.32
CA ASN A 13 13.72 -12.00 13.37
C ASN A 13 14.53 -12.68 12.25
N GLY A 14 15.85 -12.50 12.21
CA GLY A 14 16.72 -13.05 11.16
C GLY A 14 16.45 -12.46 9.78
N VAL A 15 15.98 -11.21 9.72
CA VAL A 15 15.58 -10.54 8.48
C VAL A 15 16.68 -9.61 7.99
N GLU A 16 17.07 -9.74 6.73
CA GLU A 16 17.93 -8.78 6.04
C GLU A 16 17.11 -7.61 5.49
N THR A 17 17.64 -6.39 5.61
CA THR A 17 17.02 -5.18 5.07
C THR A 17 17.73 -4.72 3.82
N ILE A 18 16.98 -4.60 2.73
CA ILE A 18 17.45 -4.02 1.46
C ILE A 18 16.86 -2.62 1.34
N PHE A 19 17.69 -1.59 1.24
CA PHE A 19 17.24 -0.21 1.04
C PHE A 19 17.70 0.34 -0.31
N GLU A 20 16.75 0.82 -1.11
CA GLU A 20 17.00 1.38 -2.43
C GLU A 20 16.30 2.73 -2.58
N THR A 21 16.95 3.67 -3.26
CA THR A 21 16.39 4.98 -3.57
C THR A 21 16.69 5.39 -5.00
N ALA A 22 15.68 5.86 -5.74
CA ALA A 22 15.82 6.40 -7.09
C ALA A 22 16.13 7.91 -7.03
N GLY A 23 17.31 8.25 -6.51
CA GLY A 23 17.75 9.64 -6.33
C GLY A 23 17.17 10.32 -5.08
N PRO A 24 17.34 11.64 -4.94
CA PRO A 24 16.82 12.41 -3.80
C PRO A 24 15.29 12.48 -3.83
N ALA A 25 14.64 12.13 -2.71
CA ALA A 25 13.21 12.32 -2.51
C ALA A 25 12.98 13.40 -1.46
N ILE A 26 12.36 14.51 -1.86
CA ILE A 26 12.14 15.68 -1.01
C ILE A 26 10.65 16.05 -1.10
N ALA A 27 9.99 16.12 0.05
CA ALA A 27 8.61 16.55 0.18
C ALA A 27 8.44 17.42 1.43
N ALA A 28 7.47 18.34 1.40
CA ALA A 28 7.06 19.10 2.57
C ALA A 28 6.14 18.22 3.44
N ILE A 29 6.73 17.62 4.48
CA ILE A 29 6.07 16.62 5.34
C ILE A 29 6.18 16.96 6.82
N ASP A 30 5.24 16.48 7.63
CA ASP A 30 5.43 16.31 9.07
C ASP A 30 6.29 15.07 9.31
N SER A 31 7.57 15.30 9.59
CA SER A 31 8.54 14.23 9.82
C SER A 31 8.15 13.23 10.93
N ILE A 32 7.42 13.66 11.96
CA ILE A 32 7.03 12.79 13.08
C ILE A 32 5.99 11.77 12.60
N ARG A 33 4.99 12.24 11.85
CA ARG A 33 3.94 11.39 11.28
C ARG A 33 4.48 10.46 10.22
N ILE A 34 5.28 10.97 9.27
CA ILE A 34 5.89 10.12 8.24
C ILE A 34 6.84 9.08 8.84
N GLU A 35 7.60 9.43 9.89
CA GLU A 35 8.41 8.45 10.62
C GLU A 35 7.54 7.37 11.27
N ARG A 36 6.39 7.75 11.85
CA ARG A 36 5.44 6.82 12.46
C ARG A 36 4.82 5.87 11.42
N ILE A 37 4.39 6.38 10.27
CA ILE A 37 3.91 5.56 9.15
C ILE A 37 4.97 4.52 8.78
N ASN A 38 6.17 4.99 8.43
CA ASN A 38 7.25 4.12 7.97
C ASN A 38 7.66 3.09 9.02
N ARG A 39 7.65 3.48 10.31
CA ARG A 39 7.89 2.55 11.43
C ARG A 39 6.83 1.46 11.46
N ASN A 40 5.55 1.80 11.40
CA ASN A 40 4.46 0.83 11.42
C ASN A 40 4.52 -0.14 10.22
N LEU A 41 4.77 0.38 9.02
CA LEU A 41 4.92 -0.45 7.81
C LEU A 41 6.13 -1.39 7.93
N TYR A 42 7.27 -0.84 8.34
CA TYR A 42 8.51 -1.59 8.40
C TYR A 42 8.50 -2.66 9.50
N THR A 43 7.99 -2.34 10.69
CA THR A 43 7.88 -3.35 11.76
C THR A 43 6.89 -4.45 11.40
N ASN A 44 5.77 -4.10 10.74
CA ASN A 44 4.82 -5.11 10.25
C ASN A 44 5.49 -6.06 9.25
N ALA A 45 6.27 -5.53 8.30
CA ALA A 45 7.05 -6.34 7.37
C ALA A 45 8.04 -7.25 8.11
N LEU A 46 8.82 -6.74 9.07
CA LEU A 46 9.77 -7.54 9.84
C LEU A 46 9.11 -8.67 10.64
N GLU A 47 7.93 -8.43 11.21
CA GLU A 47 7.18 -9.42 11.98
C GLU A 47 6.59 -10.54 11.12
N HIS A 48 6.33 -10.24 9.84
CA HIS A 48 5.64 -11.15 8.93
C HIS A 48 6.54 -11.75 7.84
N ALA A 49 7.79 -11.32 7.74
CA ALA A 49 8.74 -11.73 6.69
C ALA A 49 9.21 -13.19 6.76
N GLU A 50 8.94 -13.94 7.84
CA GLU A 50 9.36 -15.34 8.00
C GLU A 50 10.88 -15.57 7.80
N ALA A 51 11.71 -14.69 8.37
CA ALA A 51 13.17 -14.68 8.19
C ALA A 51 13.63 -14.51 6.72
N ARG A 52 12.75 -14.02 5.84
CA ARG A 52 13.09 -13.59 4.48
C ARG A 52 13.39 -12.09 4.47
N PRO A 53 14.07 -11.56 3.44
CA PRO A 53 14.44 -10.16 3.39
C PRO A 53 13.23 -9.21 3.36
N VAL A 54 13.42 -7.99 3.83
CA VAL A 54 12.47 -6.88 3.63
C VAL A 54 13.15 -5.81 2.79
N LYS A 55 12.49 -5.40 1.70
CA LYS A 55 12.98 -4.37 0.79
C LYS A 55 12.19 -3.07 0.96
N VAL A 56 12.90 -1.99 1.22
CA VAL A 56 12.37 -0.63 1.30
C VAL A 56 12.86 0.16 0.10
N SER A 57 11.93 0.63 -0.72
CA SER A 57 12.21 1.42 -1.93
C SER A 57 11.63 2.81 -1.80
N VAL A 58 12.41 3.83 -2.17
CA VAL A 58 11.97 5.23 -2.18
C VAL A 58 12.17 5.82 -3.56
N ALA A 59 11.16 6.50 -4.10
CA ALA A 59 11.31 7.29 -5.31
C ALA A 59 10.45 8.55 -5.27
N CYS A 60 10.80 9.50 -6.14
CA CYS A 60 10.14 10.80 -6.24
C CYS A 60 9.80 11.07 -7.71
N SER A 61 8.60 11.59 -7.94
CA SER A 61 8.16 12.16 -9.21
C SER A 61 8.14 13.68 -9.08
N LYS A 62 7.56 14.38 -10.06
CA LYS A 62 7.36 15.83 -9.95
C LYS A 62 6.29 16.21 -8.91
N THR A 63 5.36 15.31 -8.63
CA THR A 63 4.18 15.60 -7.80
C THR A 63 4.09 14.77 -6.54
N ALA A 64 4.82 13.65 -6.43
CA ALA A 64 4.75 12.77 -5.26
C ALA A 64 6.09 12.14 -4.87
N VAL A 65 6.17 11.71 -3.60
CA VAL A 65 7.16 10.78 -3.08
C VAL A 65 6.45 9.49 -2.70
N ALA A 66 6.99 8.35 -3.12
CA ALA A 66 6.50 7.05 -2.70
C ALA A 66 7.55 6.29 -1.89
N VAL A 67 7.08 5.59 -0.86
CA VAL A 67 7.84 4.62 -0.09
C VAL A 67 7.14 3.28 -0.19
N ARG A 68 7.82 2.26 -0.70
CA ARG A 68 7.33 0.89 -0.77
C ARG A 68 8.08 0.01 0.21
N VAL A 69 7.37 -0.77 1.01
CA VAL A 69 7.91 -1.81 1.91
C VAL A 69 7.41 -3.17 1.44
N ARG A 70 8.32 -4.01 0.93
CA ARG A 70 8.06 -5.33 0.33
C ARG A 70 8.68 -6.44 1.18
N ASP A 71 7.95 -7.52 1.47
CA ASP A 71 8.40 -8.51 2.47
C ASP A 71 8.53 -10.00 2.11
N TRP A 72 8.07 -10.62 1.03
CA TRP A 72 8.22 -12.09 0.80
C TRP A 72 7.77 -13.07 1.89
N GLY A 73 7.14 -12.64 2.98
CA GLY A 73 6.77 -13.50 4.10
C GLY A 73 5.47 -14.27 3.89
N VAL A 74 4.67 -14.37 4.96
CA VAL A 74 3.41 -15.11 4.96
C VAL A 74 2.39 -14.57 3.94
N GLY A 75 2.43 -13.27 3.68
CA GLY A 75 1.49 -12.57 2.81
C GLY A 75 0.05 -12.56 3.30
N MET A 76 -0.87 -12.22 2.42
CA MET A 76 -2.30 -12.08 2.74
C MET A 76 -3.18 -12.27 1.51
N THR A 77 -4.46 -12.59 1.73
CA THR A 77 -5.50 -12.60 0.70
C THR A 77 -6.04 -11.18 0.47
N ASP A 78 -6.82 -10.99 -0.59
CA ASP A 78 -7.43 -9.69 -0.89
C ASP A 78 -8.49 -9.27 0.15
N GLN A 79 -9.22 -10.23 0.75
CA GLN A 79 -10.14 -9.91 1.84
C GLN A 79 -9.39 -9.37 3.06
N VAL A 80 -8.23 -9.96 3.37
CA VAL A 80 -7.39 -9.46 4.45
C VAL A 80 -6.87 -8.07 4.10
N ALA A 81 -6.33 -7.89 2.89
CA ALA A 81 -5.83 -6.61 2.39
C ALA A 81 -6.89 -5.48 2.45
N ALA A 82 -8.15 -5.78 2.16
CA ALA A 82 -9.25 -4.82 2.25
C ALA A 82 -9.52 -4.30 3.68
N HIS A 83 -9.11 -5.05 4.71
CA HIS A 83 -9.38 -4.74 6.10
C HIS A 83 -8.13 -4.46 6.94
N VAL A 84 -6.90 -4.60 6.42
CA VAL A 84 -5.68 -4.44 7.24
C VAL A 84 -5.50 -3.03 7.82
N PHE A 85 -6.15 -2.02 7.24
CA PHE A 85 -6.13 -0.65 7.76
C PHE A 85 -7.26 -0.39 8.77
N ASP A 86 -8.19 -1.33 8.97
CA ASP A 86 -9.24 -1.19 9.96
C ASP A 86 -8.68 -1.24 11.37
N ARG A 87 -9.20 -0.36 12.24
CA ARG A 87 -8.80 -0.31 13.65
C ARG A 87 -9.10 -1.66 14.32
N PHE A 88 -8.10 -2.18 15.04
CA PHE A 88 -8.17 -3.45 15.76
C PHE A 88 -8.28 -4.71 14.88
N TYR A 89 -8.22 -4.58 13.55
CA TYR A 89 -8.28 -5.73 12.67
C TYR A 89 -7.01 -6.59 12.74
N ARG A 90 -7.19 -7.91 12.70
CA ARG A 90 -6.12 -8.91 12.67
C ARG A 90 -6.58 -10.12 11.85
N ALA A 91 -5.78 -10.53 10.88
CA ALA A 91 -6.07 -11.67 10.01
C ALA A 91 -6.15 -13.02 10.75
N ASP A 92 -5.37 -13.19 11.83
CA ASP A 92 -5.39 -14.38 12.68
C ASP A 92 -5.43 -14.01 14.18
N PRO A 93 -6.60 -14.10 14.83
CA PRO A 93 -6.75 -13.83 16.27
C PRO A 93 -5.96 -14.80 17.17
N ALA A 94 -5.58 -15.99 16.70
CA ALA A 94 -4.83 -16.95 17.51
C ALA A 94 -3.34 -16.56 17.64
N ARG A 95 -2.75 -15.96 16.60
CA ARG A 95 -1.41 -15.34 16.66
C ARG A 95 -1.36 -14.08 17.54
N ALA A 96 -2.52 -13.57 17.97
CA ALA A 96 -2.63 -12.31 18.69
C ALA A 96 -1.92 -12.25 20.04
N ARG A 97 -1.83 -13.39 20.74
CA ARG A 97 -1.18 -13.48 22.06
C ARG A 97 0.34 -13.54 21.98
N THR A 98 0.90 -13.93 20.84
CA THR A 98 2.33 -14.20 20.69
C THR A 98 3.09 -13.04 20.06
N THR A 99 2.46 -12.28 19.14
CA THR A 99 3.12 -11.17 18.42
C THR A 99 2.82 -9.77 18.98
N GLY A 100 2.06 -9.65 20.08
CA GLY A 100 2.10 -8.44 20.93
C GLY A 100 1.62 -7.11 20.32
N GLY A 101 0.81 -7.10 19.25
CA GLY A 101 0.27 -5.88 18.63
C GLY A 101 -1.18 -5.54 19.02
N THR A 102 -1.52 -4.25 19.09
CA THR A 102 -2.89 -3.75 19.36
C THR A 102 -3.80 -3.72 18.13
N GLY A 103 -3.27 -3.96 16.93
CA GLY A 103 -4.01 -3.79 15.67
C GLY A 103 -4.28 -2.33 15.31
N LEU A 104 -3.56 -1.37 15.92
CA LEU A 104 -3.73 0.06 15.65
C LEU A 104 -2.66 0.64 14.73
N GLY A 105 -1.52 -0.05 14.54
CA GLY A 105 -0.37 0.50 13.81
C GLY A 105 -0.71 0.91 12.38
N LEU A 106 -1.28 -0.02 11.59
CA LEU A 106 -1.64 0.25 10.20
C LEU A 106 -2.77 1.27 10.08
N ALA A 107 -3.77 1.23 10.96
CA ALA A 107 -4.85 2.23 11.00
C ALA A 107 -4.32 3.66 11.28
N ILE A 108 -3.39 3.81 12.24
CA ILE A 108 -2.75 5.10 12.54
C ILE A 108 -1.90 5.56 11.35
N ALA A 109 -1.20 4.63 10.69
CA ALA A 109 -0.41 4.95 9.51
C ALA A 109 -1.27 5.46 8.36
N ALA A 110 -2.44 4.87 8.15
CA ALA A 110 -3.40 5.26 7.13
C ALA A 110 -3.97 6.67 7.42
N GLU A 111 -4.37 6.94 8.67
CA GLU A 111 -4.83 8.26 9.10
C GLU A 111 -3.74 9.35 8.98
N ASP A 112 -2.48 9.01 9.30
CA ASP A 112 -1.36 9.93 9.10
C ASP A 112 -1.07 10.22 7.62
N ALA A 113 -1.22 9.22 6.74
CA ALA A 113 -1.08 9.40 5.30
C ALA A 113 -2.19 10.33 4.76
N HIS A 114 -3.43 10.11 5.19
CA HIS A 114 -4.57 10.93 4.80
C HIS A 114 -4.39 12.41 5.21
N ILE A 115 -3.90 12.67 6.43
CA ILE A 115 -3.59 14.04 6.89
C ILE A 115 -2.52 14.73 6.03
N HIS A 116 -1.70 13.97 5.31
CA HIS A 116 -0.72 14.50 4.36
C HIS A 116 -1.25 14.66 2.93
N ASN A 117 -2.55 14.52 2.70
CA ASN A 117 -3.15 14.39 1.36
C ASN A 117 -2.50 13.25 0.56
N GLY A 118 -2.04 12.23 1.29
CA GLY A 118 -1.39 11.05 0.75
C GLY A 118 -2.32 9.85 0.70
N LEU A 119 -1.75 8.74 0.25
CA LEU A 119 -2.42 7.46 0.10
C LEU A 119 -1.57 6.37 0.74
N LEU A 120 -2.24 5.41 1.38
CA LEU A 120 -1.62 4.17 1.84
C LEU A 120 -2.31 2.98 1.16
N THR A 121 -1.53 2.18 0.44
CA THR A 121 -2.04 1.00 -0.29
C THR A 121 -1.28 -0.26 0.09
N VAL A 122 -1.92 -1.42 -0.14
CA VAL A 122 -1.33 -2.73 0.07
C VAL A 122 -1.76 -3.71 -1.02
N ILE A 123 -0.85 -4.59 -1.39
CA ILE A 123 -1.11 -5.78 -2.17
C ILE A 123 -0.34 -6.95 -1.55
N GLY A 124 -0.91 -8.15 -1.56
CA GLY A 124 -0.26 -9.33 -0.98
C GLY A 124 -0.63 -10.61 -1.72
N CYS A 125 0.08 -11.68 -1.41
CA CYS A 125 -0.29 -13.00 -1.88
C CYS A 125 0.15 -14.01 -0.81
N PRO A 126 -0.70 -14.98 -0.43
CA PRO A 126 -0.29 -16.01 0.52
C PRO A 126 1.02 -16.67 0.08
N GLN A 127 1.93 -16.86 1.04
CA GLN A 127 3.27 -17.46 0.90
C GLN A 127 4.28 -16.69 0.03
N ALA A 128 3.86 -15.59 -0.60
CA ALA A 128 4.69 -14.71 -1.41
C ALA A 128 4.84 -13.30 -0.79
N GLY A 129 4.38 -13.11 0.45
CA GLY A 129 4.51 -11.87 1.20
C GLY A 129 3.56 -10.76 0.76
N SER A 130 3.91 -9.53 1.13
CA SER A 130 3.11 -8.34 0.82
C SER A 130 3.97 -7.15 0.42
N ALA A 131 3.33 -6.13 -0.13
CA ALA A 131 3.91 -4.85 -0.49
C ALA A 131 2.97 -3.73 -0.03
N PHE A 132 3.44 -2.91 0.91
CA PHE A 132 2.77 -1.69 1.32
C PHE A 132 3.38 -0.50 0.59
N MET A 133 2.57 0.47 0.22
CA MET A 133 3.04 1.70 -0.41
C MET A 133 2.39 2.92 0.21
N LEU A 134 3.23 3.79 0.76
CA LEU A 134 2.88 5.16 1.10
C LEU A 134 3.17 6.05 -0.11
N VAL A 135 2.22 6.89 -0.49
CA VAL A 135 2.40 7.97 -1.46
C VAL A 135 2.01 9.28 -0.80
N VAL A 136 2.87 10.29 -0.85
CA VAL A 136 2.56 11.63 -0.34
C VAL A 136 2.90 12.67 -1.41
N PRO A 137 2.16 13.77 -1.52
CA PRO A 137 2.50 14.82 -2.46
C PRO A 137 3.82 15.50 -2.06
N VAL A 138 4.56 16.02 -3.02
CA VAL A 138 5.80 16.77 -2.75
C VAL A 138 5.54 18.05 -1.93
N LYS A 139 4.33 18.59 -2.02
CA LYS A 139 3.80 19.71 -1.23
C LYS A 139 2.31 19.53 -1.01
N ALA A 140 1.78 20.01 0.10
CA ALA A 140 0.38 19.82 0.48
C ALA A 140 -0.65 20.36 -0.55
N ASP A 141 -0.26 21.36 -1.35
CA ASP A 141 -1.09 22.02 -2.37
C ASP A 141 -0.92 21.45 -3.79
N VAL A 142 -0.01 20.48 -3.98
CA VAL A 142 0.24 19.85 -5.27
C VAL A 142 -0.48 18.50 -5.32
N PRO A 143 -1.49 18.31 -6.20
CA PRO A 143 -2.13 17.01 -6.33
C PRO A 143 -1.16 15.97 -6.87
N ILE A 144 -1.31 14.73 -6.39
CA ILE A 144 -0.58 13.57 -6.91
C ILE A 144 -1.08 13.30 -8.32
N SER A 145 -0.21 13.44 -9.31
CA SER A 145 -0.53 13.19 -10.72
C SER A 145 0.36 12.13 -11.37
N GLU A 146 1.42 11.71 -10.68
CA GLU A 146 2.42 10.79 -11.20
C GLU A 146 2.97 9.95 -10.04
N LEU A 147 2.76 8.63 -10.11
CA LEU A 147 3.27 7.68 -9.13
C LEU A 147 4.73 7.33 -9.44
N PRO A 148 5.68 7.59 -8.52
CA PRO A 148 7.08 7.30 -8.78
C PRO A 148 7.48 5.84 -8.58
N LEU A 149 6.60 5.01 -7.98
CA LEU A 149 6.78 3.58 -7.78
C LEU A 149 5.49 2.83 -8.10
N GLN A 150 5.64 1.57 -8.51
CA GLN A 150 4.55 0.61 -8.58
C GLN A 150 4.50 -0.22 -7.30
N ILE A 151 3.28 -0.50 -6.83
CA ILE A 151 3.07 -1.26 -5.58
C ILE A 151 3.44 -2.72 -5.75
N SER A 152 3.05 -3.32 -6.87
CA SER A 152 3.47 -4.66 -7.22
C SER A 152 4.90 -4.70 -7.77
N ASP A 153 5.40 -5.92 -7.89
CA ASP A 153 6.61 -6.24 -8.62
C ASP A 153 6.34 -7.51 -9.46
N PRO A 154 7.16 -7.80 -10.49
CA PRO A 154 6.93 -8.94 -11.37
C PRO A 154 6.87 -10.29 -10.67
N GLU A 155 7.54 -10.43 -9.52
CA GLU A 155 7.53 -11.67 -8.74
C GLU A 155 6.20 -11.85 -8.01
N LEU A 156 5.72 -10.79 -7.35
CA LEU A 156 4.44 -10.80 -6.65
C LEU A 156 3.25 -10.94 -7.62
N ASP A 157 3.31 -10.30 -8.78
CA ASP A 157 2.28 -10.44 -9.83
C ASP A 157 2.20 -11.89 -10.34
N ARG A 158 3.36 -12.51 -10.57
CA ARG A 158 3.42 -13.92 -10.95
C ARG A 158 2.86 -14.82 -9.85
N ALA A 159 3.21 -14.57 -8.59
CA ALA A 159 2.71 -15.35 -7.46
C ALA A 159 1.18 -15.24 -7.33
N ARG A 160 0.62 -14.02 -7.45
CA ARG A 160 -0.83 -13.80 -7.46
C ARG A 160 -1.52 -14.56 -8.59
N ALA A 161 -0.96 -14.51 -9.80
CA ALA A 161 -1.50 -15.20 -10.97
C ALA A 161 -1.37 -16.73 -10.90
N GLU A 162 -0.40 -17.26 -10.14
CA GLU A 162 -0.27 -18.68 -9.86
C GLU A 162 -1.22 -19.14 -8.75
N TRP A 163 -1.35 -18.37 -7.66
CA TRP A 163 -2.24 -18.65 -6.53
C TRP A 163 -3.72 -18.65 -6.93
N SER A 164 -4.15 -17.67 -7.72
CA SER A 164 -5.56 -17.54 -8.15
C SER A 164 -6.06 -18.71 -9.01
N ARG A 165 -5.16 -19.51 -9.60
CA ARG A 165 -5.56 -20.71 -10.37
C ARG A 165 -6.12 -21.82 -9.49
N THR A 166 -5.70 -21.88 -8.23
CA THR A 166 -6.12 -22.90 -7.26
C THR A 166 -6.99 -22.33 -6.14
N HIS A 167 -6.91 -21.04 -5.87
CA HIS A 167 -7.68 -20.31 -4.85
C HIS A 167 -8.21 -18.99 -5.42
N PRO A 168 -9.10 -19.03 -6.42
CA PRO A 168 -9.64 -17.81 -7.06
C PRO A 168 -10.42 -16.91 -6.08
N GLU A 169 -10.92 -17.48 -4.98
CA GLU A 169 -11.59 -16.73 -3.91
C GLU A 169 -10.63 -15.82 -3.14
N ASP A 170 -9.35 -16.15 -3.04
CA ASP A 170 -8.38 -15.39 -2.21
C ASP A 170 -7.81 -14.16 -2.94
N ILE A 171 -7.76 -14.20 -4.28
CA ILE A 171 -7.01 -13.25 -5.10
C ILE A 171 -7.84 -12.84 -6.32
N THR A 172 -8.21 -11.57 -6.36
CA THR A 172 -8.77 -10.87 -7.51
C THR A 172 -7.62 -10.21 -8.29
N LEU A 173 -7.42 -10.61 -9.54
CA LEU A 173 -6.36 -10.01 -10.36
C LEU A 173 -6.73 -8.56 -10.71
N GLY A 174 -5.77 -7.64 -10.55
CA GLY A 174 -5.97 -6.22 -10.78
C GLY A 174 -6.51 -5.44 -9.57
N SER A 175 -6.88 -6.10 -8.47
CA SER A 175 -7.28 -5.41 -7.23
C SER A 175 -6.05 -4.89 -6.47
N VAL A 176 -6.18 -3.68 -5.92
CA VAL A 176 -5.25 -3.12 -4.93
C VAL A 176 -6.09 -2.55 -3.80
N ALA A 177 -5.78 -2.92 -2.56
CA ALA A 177 -6.43 -2.32 -1.41
C ALA A 177 -5.81 -0.97 -1.10
N ALA A 178 -6.65 0.06 -0.98
CA ALA A 178 -6.25 1.43 -0.73
C ALA A 178 -7.07 1.99 0.44
N ASP A 179 -6.44 2.69 1.38
CA ASP A 179 -7.15 3.54 2.33
C ASP A 179 -7.21 4.95 1.78
N ASN A 180 -8.41 5.40 1.43
CA ASN A 180 -8.61 6.64 0.70
C ASN A 180 -9.90 7.36 1.09
N GLY A 181 -10.14 7.54 2.40
CA GLY A 181 -11.24 8.35 2.95
C GLY A 181 -11.83 9.35 1.94
N GLU A 182 -12.91 8.93 1.28
CA GLU A 182 -13.73 9.65 0.29
C GLU A 182 -13.05 10.18 -1.01
N GLN A 183 -11.80 9.87 -1.32
CA GLN A 183 -11.15 10.27 -2.59
C GLN A 183 -10.71 9.06 -3.43
N THR A 184 -11.44 8.79 -4.50
CA THR A 184 -10.93 7.99 -5.63
C THR A 184 -9.79 8.77 -6.28
N VAL A 185 -8.55 8.47 -5.90
CA VAL A 185 -7.41 8.86 -6.73
C VAL A 185 -7.54 7.99 -7.97
N GLU A 186 -7.88 8.57 -9.12
CA GLU A 186 -7.66 7.92 -10.41
C GLU A 186 -6.15 7.70 -10.52
N LEU A 187 -5.68 6.55 -10.02
CA LEU A 187 -4.29 6.13 -10.11
C LEU A 187 -4.04 5.80 -11.59
N LEU A 188 -3.66 6.82 -12.36
CA LEU A 188 -3.11 6.63 -13.69
C LEU A 188 -1.85 5.78 -13.55
N SER A 189 -1.80 4.67 -14.28
CA SER A 189 -0.59 3.87 -14.41
C SER A 189 0.56 4.74 -14.94
N ALA A 190 1.80 4.32 -14.73
CA ALA A 190 2.99 5.08 -15.15
C ALA A 190 3.06 5.34 -16.68
N ASP A 191 2.18 4.73 -17.47
CA ASP A 191 2.02 4.92 -18.92
C ASP A 191 0.89 5.90 -19.31
N GLY A 192 0.19 6.50 -18.33
CA GLY A 192 -0.89 7.46 -18.57
C GLY A 192 -2.19 6.84 -19.08
N THR A 193 -2.37 5.52 -18.98
CA THR A 193 -3.67 4.89 -19.25
C THR A 193 -4.58 4.93 -18.01
N PRO A 194 -5.87 5.26 -18.16
CA PRO A 194 -6.84 5.11 -17.08
C PRO A 194 -6.96 3.63 -16.71
N SER A 195 -6.66 3.29 -15.46
CA SER A 195 -6.98 1.98 -14.89
C SER A 195 -8.49 1.93 -14.63
N MET A 196 -9.25 1.57 -15.66
CA MET A 196 -10.66 1.22 -15.54
C MET A 196 -10.75 -0.15 -14.84
N TYR A 197 -11.21 -0.15 -13.60
CA TYR A 197 -11.93 -1.30 -13.06
C TYR A 197 -13.23 -1.42 -13.86
N GLU A 198 -13.41 -2.51 -14.59
CA GLU A 198 -14.72 -2.85 -15.15
C GLU A 198 -15.68 -3.09 -13.99
N ALA A 199 -16.50 -2.08 -13.69
CA ALA A 199 -17.73 -2.30 -12.96
C ALA A 199 -18.66 -3.15 -13.84
N ASP A 200 -19.13 -4.24 -13.25
CA ASP A 200 -20.14 -5.18 -13.76
C ASP A 200 -21.24 -4.46 -14.59
N PRO A 201 -21.49 -4.83 -15.85
CA PRO A 201 -22.46 -4.15 -16.72
C PRO A 201 -23.94 -4.35 -16.32
N GLU A 202 -24.25 -5.08 -15.24
CA GLU A 202 -25.65 -5.43 -14.92
C GLU A 202 -26.41 -4.47 -13.97
N ASN A 203 -25.94 -3.25 -13.70
CA ASN A 203 -26.75 -2.31 -12.91
C ASN A 203 -26.66 -0.84 -13.34
N VAL A 204 -27.12 -0.56 -14.56
CA VAL A 204 -27.47 0.81 -14.99
C VAL A 204 -28.98 1.01 -14.81
N SER A 205 -29.35 1.70 -13.73
CA SER A 205 -30.66 2.37 -13.64
C SER A 205 -30.59 3.64 -14.49
N GLU A 206 -31.37 3.67 -15.57
CA GLU A 206 -31.63 4.87 -16.38
C GLU A 206 -32.11 6.04 -15.51
N GLY A 207 -31.57 7.25 -15.74
CA GLY A 207 -32.14 8.47 -15.18
C GLY A 207 -31.19 9.66 -15.15
N ASP A 208 -31.40 10.58 -16.09
CA ASP A 208 -31.10 12.01 -16.04
C ASP A 208 -29.64 12.50 -16.22
N TYR A 209 -29.26 12.73 -17.49
CA TYR A 209 -28.30 13.77 -17.86
C TYR A 209 -29.06 15.06 -18.23
N PRO A 210 -28.71 16.24 -17.70
CA PRO A 210 -29.22 17.50 -18.22
C PRO A 210 -28.45 17.93 -19.48
N GLU A 211 -29.21 18.32 -20.51
CA GLU A 211 -28.77 18.78 -21.83
C GLU A 211 -27.83 20.01 -21.76
N GLU A 212 -26.77 19.97 -22.57
CA GLU A 212 -25.89 21.09 -22.88
C GLU A 212 -26.67 22.22 -23.56
N GLN A 213 -26.58 23.45 -23.04
CA GLN A 213 -26.99 24.65 -23.76
C GLN A 213 -25.79 25.29 -24.46
N GLU A 214 -25.81 25.17 -25.78
CA GLU A 214 -25.17 26.06 -26.76
C GLU A 214 -25.60 27.52 -26.53
N GLU A 215 -24.65 28.46 -26.42
CA GLU A 215 -24.82 29.87 -26.82
C GLU A 215 -23.42 30.50 -26.98
N ARG A 216 -22.95 30.66 -28.22
CA ARG A 216 -22.95 31.90 -29.04
C ARG A 216 -21.74 32.81 -28.84
#